data_AF-A0A0L1JC05-F1
#
_entry.id   AF-A0A0L1JC05-F1
#
_cell.length_a   1.000
_cell.length_b   1.000
_cell.length_c   1.000
_cell.angle_alpha   90.00
_cell.angle_beta   90.00
_cell.angle_gamma   90.00
#
_symmetry.space_group_name_H-M   'P 1'
#
loop_
_entity.id
_entity.type
_entity.pdbx_description
1 polymer ?
#
loop_
_entity_poly.entity_id
_entity_poly.type
_entity_poly.pdbx_seq_one_letter_code
_entity_poly.pdbx_strand_id
1 'polypeptide(L)'
;MPSPVPVATRPIDKPSVGRNNYQPFGFREEVLPAGWSQNGSRPLPCDIHASHDVGVKVRDGSTLYCDIYRPANTTKPVPAILAWSPFGKKFNGISMLKFLPWGLGIPSGVLSGLEKFEGPDPADFVPRGFAIINVDARGSGDSEGTVGIMGTQEAEDGYDVIEAVAKMPWCNGSVGLAGNSHLAIVQWFIAALRRLL
;
A
#
# COMPACT_ATOMS: atom_id res chain seq x y z
N MET A 1 31.55 21.53 5.91
CA MET A 1 30.11 21.22 5.97
C MET A 1 29.46 21.85 4.75
N PRO A 2 28.64 21.15 3.96
CA PRO A 2 27.90 21.81 2.88
C PRO A 2 27.03 22.91 3.49
N SER A 3 26.94 24.06 2.83
CA SER A 3 26.05 25.15 3.25
C SER A 3 24.61 24.64 3.31
N PRO A 4 23.84 24.94 4.37
CA PRO A 4 22.44 24.55 4.44
C PRO A 4 21.69 25.16 3.25
N VAL A 5 21.11 24.29 2.42
CA VAL A 5 20.30 24.70 1.26
C VAL A 5 18.96 25.21 1.81
N PRO A 6 18.59 26.47 1.56
CA PRO A 6 17.28 26.98 1.95
C PRO A 6 16.19 26.21 1.19
N VAL A 7 15.35 25.48 1.92
CA VAL A 7 14.19 24.79 1.34
C VAL A 7 12.99 25.72 1.45
N ALA A 8 12.46 26.17 0.30
CA ALA A 8 11.19 26.88 0.28
C ALA A 8 10.07 25.90 0.67
N THR A 9 9.35 26.21 1.75
CA THR A 9 8.17 25.43 2.16
C THR A 9 6.91 26.26 1.93
N ARG A 10 5.86 25.63 1.43
CA ARG A 10 4.52 26.20 1.37
C ARG A 10 3.63 25.37 2.30
N PRO A 11 3.06 25.97 3.36
CA PRO A 11 2.09 25.28 4.19
C PRO A 11 0.91 24.81 3.32
N ILE A 12 0.52 23.55 3.47
CA ILE A 12 -0.70 23.01 2.88
C ILE A 12 -1.80 23.00 3.93
N ASP A 13 -3.04 23.26 3.52
CA ASP A 13 -4.18 23.16 4.42
C ASP A 13 -4.28 21.74 4.98
N LYS A 14 -4.76 21.61 6.22
CA LYS A 14 -5.09 20.29 6.77
C LYS A 14 -6.11 19.60 5.85
N PRO A 15 -5.99 18.28 5.65
CA PRO A 15 -6.96 17.56 4.84
C PRO A 15 -8.36 17.64 5.48
N SER A 16 -9.38 17.69 4.63
CA SER A 16 -10.78 17.68 5.05
C SER A 16 -11.47 16.41 4.56
N VAL A 17 -12.26 15.78 5.43
CA VAL A 17 -12.99 14.55 5.12
C VAL A 17 -13.84 14.75 3.86
N GLY A 18 -13.74 13.81 2.92
CA GLY A 18 -14.44 13.84 1.64
C GLY A 18 -13.78 14.67 0.52
N ARG A 19 -12.83 15.56 0.83
CA ARG A 19 -12.06 16.29 -0.21
C ARG A 19 -11.03 15.34 -0.80
N ASN A 20 -11.04 15.16 -2.14
CA ASN A 20 -10.19 14.19 -2.85
C ASN A 20 -10.30 12.76 -2.29
N ASN A 21 -11.49 12.36 -1.84
CA ASN A 21 -11.75 11.07 -1.18
C ASN A 21 -10.91 10.84 0.10
N TYR A 22 -10.42 11.90 0.75
CA TYR A 22 -9.76 11.77 2.04
C TYR A 22 -10.71 11.16 3.08
N GLN A 23 -10.24 10.13 3.77
CA GLN A 23 -10.89 9.48 4.89
C GLN A 23 -10.09 9.77 6.17
N PRO A 24 -10.75 9.89 7.35
CA PRO A 24 -10.02 10.04 8.60
C PRO A 24 -9.05 8.88 8.81
N PHE A 25 -7.82 9.22 9.19
CA PHE A 25 -6.81 8.26 9.61
C PHE A 25 -7.21 7.58 10.92
N GLY A 26 -7.08 6.26 10.98
CA GLY A 26 -7.31 5.47 12.18
C GLY A 26 -7.59 4.01 11.87
N PHE A 27 -7.03 3.13 12.68
CA PHE A 27 -7.24 1.69 12.54
C PHE A 27 -8.72 1.34 12.58
N ARG A 28 -9.18 0.61 11.56
CA ARG A 28 -10.51 0.03 11.50
C ARG A 28 -10.49 -1.21 10.62
N GLU A 29 -11.44 -2.09 10.86
CA GLU A 29 -11.66 -3.27 10.04
C GLU A 29 -13.08 -3.29 9.51
N GLU A 30 -13.25 -3.76 8.29
CA GLU A 30 -14.55 -3.96 7.66
C GLU A 30 -14.50 -5.14 6.70
N VAL A 31 -15.67 -5.74 6.45
CA VAL A 31 -15.86 -6.67 5.33
C VAL A 31 -16.55 -5.90 4.21
N LEU A 32 -15.84 -5.73 3.11
CA LEU A 32 -16.40 -5.19 1.87
C LEU A 32 -17.10 -6.35 1.13
N PRO A 33 -18.43 -6.33 0.99
CA PRO A 33 -19.15 -7.44 0.40
C PRO A 33 -18.89 -7.58 -1.11
N ALA A 34 -19.09 -8.77 -1.65
CA ALA A 34 -19.17 -8.97 -3.09
C ALA A 34 -20.18 -7.98 -3.72
N GLY A 35 -19.79 -7.36 -4.83
CA GLY A 35 -20.55 -6.29 -5.48
C GLY A 35 -20.29 -4.88 -4.93
N TRP A 36 -19.54 -4.74 -3.83
CA TRP A 36 -19.11 -3.42 -3.35
C TRP A 36 -18.30 -2.69 -4.44
N SER A 37 -18.55 -1.39 -4.60
CA SER A 37 -17.81 -0.51 -5.50
C SER A 37 -17.81 0.91 -4.95
N GLN A 38 -16.87 1.73 -5.39
CA GLN A 38 -16.81 3.15 -5.02
C GLN A 38 -16.52 4.01 -6.24
N ASN A 39 -17.22 5.13 -6.38
CA ASN A 39 -16.96 6.12 -7.44
C ASN A 39 -16.96 5.54 -8.87
N GLY A 40 -17.79 4.51 -9.13
CA GLY A 40 -17.87 3.84 -10.43
C GLY A 40 -16.71 2.89 -10.73
N SER A 41 -15.95 2.48 -9.70
CA SER A 41 -14.93 1.45 -9.80
C SER A 41 -15.54 0.07 -10.05
N ARG A 42 -14.69 -0.89 -10.44
CA ARG A 42 -15.06 -2.28 -10.64
C ARG A 42 -15.68 -2.86 -9.36
N PRO A 43 -16.88 -3.47 -9.42
CA PRO A 43 -17.44 -4.19 -8.29
C PRO A 43 -16.55 -5.36 -7.83
N LEU A 44 -16.43 -5.55 -6.51
CA LEU A 44 -15.65 -6.66 -5.95
C LEU A 44 -16.28 -8.01 -6.33
N PRO A 45 -15.50 -8.99 -6.79
CA PRO A 45 -16.02 -10.31 -7.17
C PRO A 45 -16.27 -11.24 -5.97
N CYS A 46 -15.77 -10.90 -4.78
CA CYS A 46 -15.97 -11.65 -3.55
C CYS A 46 -15.94 -10.72 -2.32
N ASP A 47 -16.31 -11.25 -1.16
CA ASP A 47 -16.12 -10.56 0.11
C ASP A 47 -14.62 -10.38 0.42
N ILE A 48 -14.23 -9.17 0.79
CA ILE A 48 -12.86 -8.82 1.16
C ILE A 48 -12.85 -8.26 2.57
N HIS A 49 -12.04 -8.86 3.45
CA HIS A 49 -11.74 -8.27 4.74
C HIS A 49 -10.65 -7.22 4.57
N ALA A 50 -10.99 -5.96 4.85
CA ALA A 50 -10.10 -4.82 4.79
C ALA A 50 -9.71 -4.40 6.21
N SER A 51 -8.41 -4.41 6.51
CA SER A 51 -7.85 -3.79 7.71
C SER A 51 -7.15 -2.51 7.28
N HIS A 52 -7.63 -1.36 7.73
CA HIS A 52 -7.12 -0.05 7.34
C HIS A 52 -6.14 0.49 8.36
N ASP A 53 -5.17 1.26 7.87
CA ASP A 53 -4.24 2.04 8.67
C ASP A 53 -3.54 1.18 9.76
N VAL A 54 -3.16 -0.04 9.38
CA VAL A 54 -2.43 -0.98 10.24
C VAL A 54 -1.02 -0.45 10.45
N GLY A 55 -0.69 -0.10 11.70
CA GLY A 55 0.62 0.41 12.08
C GLY A 55 1.63 -0.72 12.29
N VAL A 56 2.76 -0.63 11.59
CA VAL A 56 3.93 -1.51 11.74
C VAL A 56 5.08 -0.69 12.30
N LYS A 57 5.54 -1.03 13.51
CA LYS A 57 6.76 -0.45 14.07
C LYS A 57 7.99 -1.08 13.41
N VAL A 58 8.84 -0.25 12.80
CA VAL A 58 10.11 -0.66 12.20
C VAL A 58 11.27 -0.46 13.19
N ARG A 59 12.46 -0.95 12.83
CA ARG A 59 13.62 -1.11 13.76
C ARG A 59 14.05 0.14 14.51
N ASP A 60 13.81 1.33 13.96
CA ASP A 60 14.18 2.61 14.57
C ASP A 60 13.06 3.22 15.44
N GLY A 61 11.96 2.49 15.61
CA GLY A 61 10.80 2.89 16.42
C GLY A 61 9.73 3.67 15.65
N SER A 62 10.00 4.08 14.41
CA SER A 62 9.01 4.71 13.53
C SER A 62 7.87 3.75 13.22
N THR A 63 6.68 4.29 12.95
CA THR A 63 5.49 3.54 12.57
C THR A 63 5.17 3.81 11.11
N LEU A 64 5.13 2.74 10.32
CA LEU A 64 4.68 2.77 8.93
C LEU A 64 3.26 2.20 8.86
N TYR A 65 2.39 2.80 8.07
CA TYR A 65 0.99 2.39 7.97
C TYR A 65 0.69 1.69 6.65
N CYS A 66 -0.14 0.66 6.70
CA CYS A 66 -0.61 -0.05 5.52
C CYS A 66 -2.10 -0.37 5.57
N ASP A 67 -2.69 -0.52 4.40
CA ASP A 67 -4.01 -1.13 4.24
C ASP A 67 -3.80 -2.59 3.78
N ILE A 68 -4.53 -3.52 4.39
CA ILE A 68 -4.44 -4.97 4.13
C ILE A 68 -5.79 -5.48 3.66
N TYR A 69 -5.81 -6.06 2.45
CA TYR A 69 -6.99 -6.66 1.85
C TYR A 69 -6.79 -8.17 1.73
N ARG A 70 -7.65 -8.97 2.34
CA ARG A 70 -7.52 -10.44 2.37
C ARG A 70 -8.88 -11.13 2.23
N PRO A 71 -8.91 -12.43 1.88
CA PRO A 71 -10.17 -13.17 1.80
C PRO A 71 -10.94 -13.08 3.12
N ALA A 72 -12.23 -12.71 3.07
CA ALA A 72 -13.03 -12.56 4.29
C ALA A 72 -13.34 -13.92 4.95
N ASN A 73 -13.52 -14.96 4.15
CA ASN A 73 -14.06 -16.25 4.58
C ASN A 73 -13.03 -17.39 4.50
N THR A 74 -11.76 -17.13 4.88
CA THR A 74 -10.72 -18.18 4.93
C THR A 74 -10.51 -18.71 6.35
N THR A 75 -10.38 -20.04 6.47
CA THR A 75 -9.99 -20.72 7.72
C THR A 75 -8.49 -20.99 7.79
N LYS A 76 -7.76 -20.80 6.68
CA LYS A 76 -6.31 -21.04 6.59
C LYS A 76 -5.57 -19.72 6.36
N PRO A 77 -4.36 -19.57 6.92
CA PRO A 77 -3.49 -18.45 6.58
C PRO A 77 -3.16 -18.42 5.08
N VAL A 78 -2.97 -17.21 4.53
CA VAL A 78 -2.79 -16.97 3.09
C VAL A 78 -1.44 -16.32 2.78
N PRO A 79 -0.87 -16.51 1.56
CA PRO A 79 0.27 -15.73 1.11
C PRO A 79 -0.11 -14.27 0.91
N ALA A 80 0.86 -13.38 1.05
CA ALA A 80 0.67 -11.94 0.86
C ALA A 80 1.51 -11.39 -0.30
N ILE A 81 0.97 -10.36 -0.96
CA ILE A 81 1.67 -9.55 -1.96
C ILE A 81 1.72 -8.12 -1.41
N LEU A 82 2.94 -7.63 -1.22
CA LEU A 82 3.22 -6.30 -0.70
C LEU A 82 3.52 -5.33 -1.84
N ALA A 83 2.83 -4.19 -1.84
CA ALA A 83 2.96 -3.10 -2.80
C ALA A 83 3.57 -1.86 -2.10
N TRP A 84 4.82 -1.56 -2.42
CA TRP A 84 5.62 -0.54 -1.72
C TRP A 84 5.86 0.70 -2.57
N SER A 85 5.40 1.87 -2.12
CA SER A 85 5.68 3.16 -2.79
C SER A 85 5.30 4.35 -1.92
N PRO A 86 5.83 5.55 -2.20
CA PRO A 86 5.43 6.79 -1.54
C PRO A 86 4.15 7.41 -2.11
N PHE A 87 3.38 6.68 -2.92
CA PHE A 87 2.26 7.25 -3.68
C PHE A 87 0.96 7.33 -2.90
N GLY A 88 0.88 6.71 -1.72
CA GLY A 88 -0.33 6.55 -0.93
C GLY A 88 -0.89 5.12 -1.01
N LYS A 89 -1.53 4.65 0.06
CA LYS A 89 -2.05 3.28 0.22
C LYS A 89 -3.45 2.99 -0.33
N LYS A 90 -4.26 4.02 -0.65
CA LYS A 90 -5.64 3.84 -1.17
C LYS A 90 -6.10 4.96 -2.12
N PHE A 91 -7.00 4.61 -3.05
CA PHE A 91 -7.81 5.51 -3.91
C PHE A 91 -7.07 6.44 -4.88
N ASN A 92 -5.73 6.39 -4.89
CA ASN A 92 -4.88 7.18 -5.77
C ASN A 92 -4.76 6.59 -7.18
N GLY A 93 -4.95 5.28 -7.36
CA GLY A 93 -4.74 4.57 -8.63
C GLY A 93 -5.60 5.13 -9.76
N ILE A 94 -6.91 4.92 -9.67
CA ILE A 94 -7.90 5.46 -10.61
C ILE A 94 -7.78 6.99 -10.77
N SER A 95 -7.54 7.71 -9.68
CA SER A 95 -7.41 9.17 -9.71
C SER A 95 -6.20 9.63 -10.51
N MET A 96 -5.04 8.99 -10.32
CA MET A 96 -3.81 9.32 -11.06
C MET A 96 -3.91 8.97 -12.54
N LEU A 97 -4.54 7.84 -12.88
CA LEU A 97 -4.74 7.45 -14.28
C LEU A 97 -5.49 8.51 -15.11
N LYS A 98 -6.38 9.29 -14.50
CA LYS A 98 -7.09 10.39 -15.17
C LYS A 98 -6.17 11.54 -15.60
N PHE A 99 -5.03 11.71 -14.93
CA PHE A 99 -4.06 12.76 -15.23
C PHE A 99 -2.93 12.29 -16.14
N LEU A 100 -2.89 11.01 -16.49
CA LEU A 100 -1.84 10.42 -17.32
C LEU A 100 -2.32 10.20 -18.75
N PRO A 101 -1.44 10.39 -19.76
CA PRO A 101 -1.77 10.13 -21.15
C PRO A 101 -2.39 8.74 -21.34
N TRP A 102 -3.58 8.70 -21.94
CA TRP A 102 -4.37 7.49 -22.23
C TRP A 102 -4.63 6.56 -21.03
N GLY A 103 -4.54 7.07 -19.80
CA GLY A 103 -4.64 6.23 -18.60
C GLY A 103 -3.61 5.10 -18.59
N LEU A 104 -2.42 5.33 -19.17
CA LEU A 104 -1.37 4.32 -19.37
C LEU A 104 -1.83 3.07 -20.14
N GLY A 105 -2.92 3.17 -20.92
CA GLY A 105 -3.51 2.03 -21.63
C GLY A 105 -4.35 1.10 -20.75
N ILE A 106 -4.59 1.45 -19.48
CA ILE A 106 -5.47 0.69 -18.59
C ILE A 106 -6.93 1.01 -18.95
N PRO A 107 -7.75 0.01 -19.34
CA PRO A 107 -9.14 0.26 -19.68
C PRO A 107 -9.95 0.78 -18.50
N SER A 108 -10.94 1.62 -18.76
CA SER A 108 -11.85 2.11 -17.72
C SER A 108 -12.68 0.96 -17.12
N GLY A 109 -12.92 1.00 -15.81
CA GLY A 109 -13.77 0.03 -15.12
C GLY A 109 -13.12 -1.30 -14.76
N VAL A 110 -11.80 -1.48 -14.98
CA VAL A 110 -11.10 -2.72 -14.63
C VAL A 110 -10.52 -2.74 -13.21
N LEU A 111 -10.38 -1.56 -12.60
CA LEU A 111 -9.79 -1.39 -11.26
C LEU A 111 -10.87 -1.19 -10.19
N SER A 112 -10.66 -1.77 -9.00
CA SER A 112 -11.58 -1.71 -7.87
C SER A 112 -11.52 -0.41 -7.08
N GLY A 113 -10.43 0.34 -7.22
CA GLY A 113 -10.11 1.54 -6.44
C GLY A 113 -9.45 1.22 -5.09
N LEU A 114 -9.37 -0.05 -4.69
CA LEU A 114 -8.65 -0.48 -3.48
C LEU A 114 -7.15 -0.64 -3.73
N GLU A 115 -6.73 -0.74 -4.99
CA GLU A 115 -5.32 -0.75 -5.36
C GLU A 115 -4.66 0.59 -5.04
N LYS A 116 -3.38 0.53 -4.67
CA LYS A 116 -2.53 1.71 -4.79
C LYS A 116 -2.10 1.88 -6.25
N PHE A 117 -1.79 3.11 -6.66
CA PHE A 117 -1.26 3.41 -7.98
C PHE A 117 -0.07 2.50 -8.32
N GLU A 118 -0.11 1.89 -9.50
CA GLU A 118 0.87 0.89 -10.02
C GLU A 118 0.97 -0.43 -9.25
N GLY A 119 0.10 -0.67 -8.27
CA GLY A 119 0.05 -1.88 -7.47
C GLY A 119 -0.92 -2.96 -7.99
N PRO A 120 -0.83 -4.18 -7.44
CA PRO A 120 -1.81 -5.23 -7.68
C PRO A 120 -3.19 -4.86 -7.13
N ASP A 121 -4.24 -5.20 -7.87
CA ASP A 121 -5.63 -4.92 -7.47
C ASP A 121 -6.18 -6.01 -6.52
N PRO A 122 -6.65 -5.66 -5.31
CA PRO A 122 -7.34 -6.60 -4.43
C PRO A 122 -8.47 -7.38 -5.10
N ALA A 123 -9.24 -6.78 -6.01
CA ALA A 123 -10.32 -7.47 -6.73
C ALA A 123 -9.83 -8.57 -7.68
N ASP A 124 -8.55 -8.57 -8.07
CA ASP A 124 -7.98 -9.64 -8.92
C ASP A 124 -7.26 -10.72 -8.12
N PHE A 125 -6.60 -10.35 -7.02
CA PHE A 125 -5.73 -11.26 -6.27
C PHE A 125 -6.39 -11.88 -5.03
N VAL A 126 -7.29 -11.17 -4.34
CA VAL A 126 -8.01 -11.73 -3.19
C VAL A 126 -8.86 -12.95 -3.56
N PRO A 127 -9.61 -12.98 -4.69
CA PRO A 127 -10.33 -14.17 -5.13
C PRO A 127 -9.44 -15.37 -5.44
N ARG A 128 -8.14 -15.13 -5.69
CA ARG A 128 -7.13 -16.16 -5.95
C ARG A 128 -6.46 -16.65 -4.67
N GLY A 129 -6.89 -16.17 -3.51
CA GLY A 129 -6.39 -16.58 -2.20
C GLY A 129 -5.14 -15.84 -1.73
N PHE A 130 -4.84 -14.67 -2.29
CA PHE A 130 -3.74 -13.81 -1.82
C PHE A 130 -4.27 -12.66 -0.95
N ALA A 131 -3.48 -12.23 0.03
CA ALA A 131 -3.64 -10.92 0.64
C ALA A 131 -2.87 -9.86 -0.18
N ILE A 132 -3.42 -8.66 -0.31
CA ILE A 132 -2.75 -7.48 -0.87
C ILE A 132 -2.47 -6.48 0.25
N ILE A 133 -1.25 -5.95 0.28
CA ILE A 133 -0.81 -5.00 1.30
C ILE A 133 -0.29 -3.74 0.62
N ASN A 134 -0.99 -2.63 0.83
CA ASN A 134 -0.57 -1.33 0.32
C ASN A 134 0.10 -0.55 1.44
N VAL A 135 1.42 -0.35 1.33
CA VAL A 135 2.20 0.35 2.37
C VAL A 135 2.42 1.81 1.99
N ASP A 136 2.16 2.73 2.92
CA ASP A 136 2.71 4.08 2.82
C ASP A 136 4.19 4.02 3.22
N ALA A 137 5.09 4.29 2.28
CA ALA A 137 6.53 4.32 2.57
C ALA A 137 6.87 5.39 3.63
N ARG A 138 8.02 5.26 4.29
CA ARG A 138 8.49 6.24 5.30
C ARG A 138 8.36 7.69 4.83
N GLY A 139 7.81 8.54 5.69
CA GLY A 139 7.61 9.98 5.42
C GLY A 139 6.58 10.29 4.32
N SER A 140 5.77 9.30 3.90
CA SER A 140 4.72 9.48 2.91
C SER A 140 3.36 9.05 3.46
N GLY A 141 2.28 9.64 2.94
CA GLY A 141 0.94 9.37 3.44
C GLY A 141 0.83 9.62 4.95
N ASP A 142 0.42 8.60 5.69
CA ASP A 142 0.30 8.67 7.15
C ASP A 142 1.54 8.12 7.89
N SER A 143 2.53 7.59 7.16
CA SER A 143 3.75 6.98 7.75
C SER A 143 4.71 8.02 8.31
N GLU A 144 5.27 7.71 9.47
CA GLU A 144 6.23 8.56 10.18
C GLU A 144 7.58 8.66 9.44
N GLY A 145 8.43 9.59 9.88
CA GLY A 145 9.82 9.73 9.44
C GLY A 145 9.99 10.62 8.21
N THR A 146 11.15 10.48 7.56
CA THR A 146 11.55 11.27 6.40
C THR A 146 11.72 10.38 5.18
N VAL A 147 11.25 10.83 4.03
CA VAL A 147 11.35 10.09 2.77
C VAL A 147 12.82 9.82 2.42
N GLY A 148 13.15 8.54 2.25
CA GLY A 148 14.45 8.06 1.75
C GLY A 148 14.28 7.24 0.49
N ILE A 149 14.04 7.88 -0.65
CA ILE A 149 13.74 7.23 -1.94
C ILE A 149 14.89 6.31 -2.37
N MET A 150 14.57 5.05 -2.70
CA MET A 150 15.41 4.09 -3.40
C MET A 150 16.83 3.97 -2.82
N GLY A 151 16.90 3.58 -1.55
CA GLY A 151 18.16 3.38 -0.85
C GLY A 151 18.04 2.40 0.31
N THR A 152 19.11 2.29 1.10
CA THR A 152 19.19 1.33 2.21
C THR A 152 18.08 1.51 3.23
N GLN A 153 17.71 2.75 3.56
CA GLN A 153 16.62 3.00 4.52
C GLN A 153 15.30 2.39 4.05
N GLU A 154 14.89 2.65 2.81
CA GLU A 154 13.64 2.10 2.25
C GLU A 154 13.71 0.58 2.09
N ALA A 155 14.88 0.03 1.76
CA ALA A 155 15.10 -1.42 1.74
C ALA A 155 14.88 -2.05 3.11
N GLU A 156 15.43 -1.43 4.15
CA GLU A 156 15.37 -1.90 5.53
C GLU A 156 13.97 -1.79 6.12
N ASP A 157 13.27 -0.70 5.83
CA ASP A 157 11.86 -0.55 6.18
C ASP A 157 11.00 -1.61 5.47
N GLY A 158 11.25 -1.87 4.18
CA GLY A 158 10.59 -2.95 3.44
C GLY A 158 10.81 -4.32 4.06
N TYR A 159 12.03 -4.63 4.49
CA TYR A 159 12.34 -5.85 5.22
C TYR A 159 11.56 -5.96 6.54
N ASP A 160 11.55 -4.90 7.34
CA ASP A 160 10.86 -4.91 8.65
C ASP A 160 9.36 -5.13 8.49
N VAL A 161 8.75 -4.52 7.47
CA VAL A 161 7.32 -4.71 7.19
C VAL A 161 7.04 -6.13 6.71
N ILE A 162 7.87 -6.70 5.83
CA ILE A 162 7.73 -8.10 5.38
C ILE A 162 7.78 -9.04 6.59
N GLU A 163 8.75 -8.86 7.48
CA GLU A 163 8.92 -9.66 8.69
C GLU A 163 7.73 -9.56 9.64
N ALA A 164 7.20 -8.36 9.83
CA ALA A 164 6.03 -8.13 10.67
C ALA A 164 4.78 -8.79 10.09
N VAL A 165 4.56 -8.63 8.79
CA VAL A 165 3.43 -9.22 8.06
C VAL A 165 3.48 -10.74 8.09
N ALA A 166 4.64 -11.34 7.83
CA ALA A 166 4.83 -12.80 7.81
C ALA A 166 4.45 -13.46 9.14
N LYS A 167 4.51 -12.71 10.26
CA LYS A 167 4.17 -13.16 11.62
C LYS A 167 2.70 -12.93 12.00
N MET A 168 1.92 -12.23 11.16
CA MET A 168 0.51 -12.01 11.46
C MET A 168 -0.29 -13.32 11.38
N PRO A 169 -1.29 -13.55 12.26
CA PRO A 169 -2.00 -14.85 12.34
C PRO A 169 -2.72 -15.28 11.05
N TRP A 170 -3.08 -14.33 10.19
CA TRP A 170 -3.74 -14.59 8.91
C TRP A 170 -2.76 -14.85 7.76
N CYS A 171 -1.46 -14.57 7.93
CA CYS A 171 -0.44 -14.78 6.92
C CYS A 171 0.21 -16.16 7.08
N ASN A 172 0.46 -16.87 5.98
CA ASN A 172 1.14 -18.17 6.01
C ASN A 172 2.68 -18.07 6.05
N GLY A 173 3.22 -16.87 6.28
CA GLY A 173 4.66 -16.58 6.27
C GLY A 173 5.25 -16.30 4.90
N SER A 174 4.53 -16.55 3.80
CA SER A 174 5.00 -16.24 2.43
C SER A 174 4.57 -14.84 2.02
N VAL A 175 5.55 -13.94 1.86
CA VAL A 175 5.32 -12.56 1.40
C VAL A 175 6.16 -12.29 0.15
N GLY A 176 5.49 -11.98 -0.96
CA GLY A 176 6.12 -11.51 -2.19
C GLY A 176 5.92 -10.01 -2.38
N LEU A 177 6.72 -9.38 -3.23
CA LEU A 177 6.51 -7.99 -3.66
C LEU A 177 6.01 -7.95 -5.10
N ALA A 178 5.17 -6.97 -5.43
CA ALA A 178 4.75 -6.72 -6.80
C ALA A 178 4.37 -5.25 -7.03
N GLY A 179 4.53 -4.81 -8.27
CA GLY A 179 4.12 -3.48 -8.74
C GLY A 179 5.04 -2.95 -9.83
N ASN A 180 4.67 -1.80 -10.41
CA ASN A 180 5.41 -1.15 -11.49
C ASN A 180 6.22 0.06 -11.00
N SER A 181 7.16 0.55 -11.81
CA SER A 181 7.96 1.76 -11.54
C SER A 181 8.65 1.72 -10.17
N HIS A 182 8.39 2.68 -9.26
CA HIS A 182 8.97 2.69 -7.90
C HIS A 182 8.70 1.36 -7.18
N LEU A 183 7.49 0.81 -7.30
CA LEU A 183 7.11 -0.45 -6.68
C LEU A 183 7.91 -1.64 -7.24
N ALA A 184 8.42 -1.54 -8.47
CA ALA A 184 9.30 -2.54 -9.08
C ALA A 184 10.76 -2.34 -8.64
N ILE A 185 11.24 -1.10 -8.70
CA ILE A 185 12.64 -0.74 -8.42
C ILE A 185 13.00 -1.12 -6.98
N VAL A 186 12.14 -0.76 -6.02
CA VAL A 186 12.40 -0.98 -4.59
C VAL A 186 12.54 -2.46 -4.22
N GLN A 187 11.93 -3.37 -5.00
CA GLN A 187 12.04 -4.82 -4.75
C GLN A 187 13.48 -5.29 -4.82
N TRP A 188 14.28 -4.73 -5.74
CA TRP A 188 15.70 -5.07 -5.86
C TRP A 188 16.50 -4.64 -4.65
N PHE A 189 16.20 -3.46 -4.10
CA PHE A 189 16.85 -2.95 -2.90
C PHE A 189 16.51 -3.80 -1.68
N ILE A 190 15.22 -4.13 -1.48
CA ILE A 190 14.76 -4.98 -0.38
C ILE A 190 15.38 -6.38 -0.51
N ALA A 191 15.33 -6.99 -1.69
CA ALA A 191 15.89 -8.32 -1.94
C ALA A 191 17.42 -8.37 -1.76
N ALA A 192 18.12 -7.27 -2.05
CA ALA A 192 19.58 -7.19 -1.89
C ALA A 192 20.04 -7.29 -0.44
N LEU A 193 19.17 -7.06 0.55
CA LEU A 193 19.53 -7.22 1.97
C LEU A 193 19.90 -8.66 2.34
N ARG A 194 19.46 -9.67 1.56
CA ARG A 194 19.82 -11.10 1.69
C ARG A 194 19.85 -11.62 3.13
N ARG A 195 18.96 -11.12 3.99
CA ARG A 195 18.82 -11.64 5.35
C ARG A 195 17.96 -12.90 5.25
N LEU A 196 18.57 -14.04 5.55
CA LEU A 196 17.87 -15.33 5.57
C LEU A 196 16.74 -15.23 6.59
N LEU A 197 15.53 -15.59 6.15
CA LEU A 197 14.35 -15.81 6.99
C LEU A 197 14.59 -17.00 7.93
#